data_AF-A0A1R1SHI6-F1
#
_entry.id   AF-A0A1R1SHI6-F1
#
_cell.length_a   1.000
_cell.length_b   1.000
_cell.length_c   1.000
_cell.angle_alpha   90.00
_cell.angle_beta   90.00
_cell.angle_gamma   90.00
#
_symmetry.space_group_name_H-M   'P 1'
#
loop_
_entity.id
_entity.type
_entity.pdbx_description
1 polymer ?
#
loop_
_entity_poly.entity_id
_entity_poly.type
_entity_poly.pdbx_seq_one_letter_code
_entity_poly.pdbx_strand_id
1 'polypeptide(L)' 'VHHALAALAALGAAELLLRHCRRRFGGVTGDVFGALAETAATTALVVTALL' A
#
# COMPACT_ATOMS: atom_id res chain seq x y z
N VAL A 1 14.37 5.21 12.67
CA VAL A 1 13.84 6.30 11.83
C VAL A 1 13.61 5.84 10.40
N HIS A 2 14.61 5.25 9.76
CA HIS A 2 14.54 4.79 8.37
C HIS A 2 13.34 3.86 8.08
N HIS A 3 13.25 2.75 8.81
CA HIS A 3 12.14 1.79 8.68
C HIS A 3 10.76 2.38 9.00
N ALA A 4 10.69 3.36 9.90
CA ALA A 4 9.43 3.99 10.26
C ALA A 4 8.90 4.87 9.12
N LEU A 5 9.78 5.59 8.42
CA LEU A 5 9.43 6.34 7.21
C LEU A 5 9.01 5.39 6.07
N ALA A 6 9.73 4.28 5.89
CA ALA A 6 9.38 3.26 4.90
C ALA A 6 8.00 2.64 5.15
N ALA A 7 7.69 2.31 6.41
CA ALA A 7 6.39 1.77 6.80
C ALA A 7 5.25 2.79 6.59
N LEU A 8 5.45 4.05 6.96
CA LEU A 8 4.45 5.10 6.76
C LEU A 8 4.19 5.39 5.28
N ALA A 9 5.24 5.38 4.45
CA ALA A 9 5.11 5.54 3.00
C ALA A 9 4.34 4.37 2.36
N ALA A 10 4.65 3.13 2.75
CA ALA A 10 3.96 1.93 2.24
C ALA A 10 2.48 1.91 2.66
N LEU A 11 2.18 2.23 3.92
CA LEU A 11 0.80 2.34 4.41
C LEU A 11 0.04 3.48 3.72
N GLY A 12 0.67 4.63 3.51
CA GLY A 12 0.08 5.76 2.80
C GLY A 12 -0.28 5.42 1.34
N ALA A 13 0.61 4.70 0.65
CA ALA A 13 0.35 4.24 -0.71
C ALA A 13 -0.80 3.22 -0.77
N ALA A 14 -0.83 2.28 0.17
CA ALA A 14 -1.90 1.29 0.31
C ALA A 14 -3.26 1.97 0.58
N GLU A 15 -3.32 2.91 1.52
CA GLU A 15 -4.55 3.64 1.85
C GLU A 15 -5.07 4.48 0.67
N LEU A 16 -4.17 5.08 -0.13
CA LEU A 16 -4.51 5.82 -1.34
C LEU A 16 -5.12 4.94 -2.43
N LEU A 17 -4.52 3.78 -2.69
CA LEU A 17 -5.06 2.78 -3.61
C LEU A 17 -6.41 2.27 -3.11
N LEU A 18 -6.54 1.98 -1.82
CA LEU A 18 -7.79 1.51 -1.23
C LEU A 18 -8.90 2.56 -1.34
N ARG A 19 -8.60 3.83 -1.04
CA ARG A 19 -9.53 4.94 -1.24
C ARG A 19 -9.93 5.07 -2.71
N HIS A 20 -8.99 4.95 -3.64
CA HIS A 20 -9.29 5.02 -5.07
C HIS A 20 -10.22 3.88 -5.50
N CYS A 21 -9.92 2.64 -5.10
CA CYS A 21 -10.75 1.48 -5.39
C CYS A 21 -12.14 1.58 -4.74
N ARG A 22 -12.23 1.96 -3.47
CA ARG A 22 -13.54 2.17 -2.78
C ARG A 22 -14.38 3.24 -3.46
N ARG A 23 -13.76 4.37 -3.84
CA ARG A 23 -14.44 5.51 -4.48
C ARG A 23 -14.92 5.15 -5.89
N ARG A 24 -14.16 4.33 -6.61
CA ARG A 24 -14.45 3.96 -8.01
C ARG A 24 -15.38 2.77 -8.15
N PHE A 25 -15.31 1.79 -7.24
CA PHE A 25 -16.06 0.54 -7.35
C PHE A 25 -17.27 0.43 -6.42
N GLY A 26 -17.44 1.32 -5.43
CA GLY A 26 -18.59 1.30 -4.51
C GLY A 26 -18.61 0.13 -3.51
N GLY A 27 -17.70 -0.83 -3.68
CA GLY A 27 -17.41 -1.97 -2.82
C GLY A 27 -16.07 -2.59 -3.24
N VAL A 28 -15.34 -3.19 -2.30
CA VAL A 28 -14.00 -3.76 -2.55
C VAL A 28 -14.06 -5.25 -2.29
N THR A 29 -13.92 -6.05 -3.35
CA THR A 29 -13.81 -7.52 -3.26
C THR A 29 -12.48 -7.91 -2.60
N GLY A 30 -12.40 -9.07 -1.95
CA GLY A 30 -11.21 -9.52 -1.21
C GLY A 30 -9.91 -9.59 -2.03
N ASP A 31 -10.03 -9.81 -3.35
CA ASP A 31 -8.92 -9.79 -4.31
C ASP A 31 -8.14 -8.45 -4.31
N VAL A 32 -8.85 -7.32 -4.23
CA VAL A 32 -8.24 -5.99 -4.25
C VAL A 32 -7.42 -5.73 -2.99
N PHE A 33 -7.87 -6.22 -1.82
CA PHE A 33 -7.10 -6.14 -0.59
C PHE A 33 -5.83 -7.00 -0.65
N GLY A 34 -5.90 -8.16 -1.29
CA GLY A 34 -4.74 -9.01 -1.55
C GLY A 34 -3.69 -8.31 -2.41
N ALA A 35 -4.11 -7.73 -3.54
CA ALA A 35 -3.24 -6.94 -4.41
C ALA A 35 -2.66 -5.72 -3.68
N LEU A 36 -3.45 -5.04 -2.84
CA LEU A 36 -3.00 -3.91 -2.03
C LEU A 36 -1.88 -4.30 -1.06
N ALA A 37 -2.02 -5.45 -0.40
CA ALA A 37 -1.02 -5.96 0.55
C ALA A 37 0.30 -6.32 -0.16
N GLU A 38 0.23 -6.96 -1.33
CA GLU A 38 1.40 -7.24 -2.18
C GLU A 38 2.09 -5.95 -2.63
N THR A 39 1.31 -4.93 -3.02
CA THR A 39 1.86 -3.63 -3.45
C THR A 39 2.53 -2.90 -2.28
N ALA A 40 1.91 -2.94 -1.09
CA ALA A 40 2.46 -2.35 0.13
C ALA A 40 3.77 -3.03 0.56
N ALA A 41 3.82 -4.36 0.52
CA ALA A 41 5.02 -5.13 0.81
C ALA A 41 6.15 -4.82 -0.19
N THR A 42 5.83 -4.78 -1.48
CA THR A 42 6.80 -4.43 -2.53
C THR A 42 7.35 -3.02 -2.34
N THR A 43 6.47 -2.05 -2.02
CA THR A 43 6.86 -0.66 -1.76
C THR A 43 7.77 -0.57 -0.53
N ALA A 44 7.43 -1.27 0.56
CA ALA A 44 8.26 -1.31 1.77
C ALA A 44 9.66 -1.89 1.49
N LEU A 45 9.74 -2.96 0.68
CA LEU A 45 11.01 -3.57 0.27
C LEU A 45 11.84 -2.62 -0.60
N VAL A 46 11.24 -1.98 -1.61
CA VAL A 46 11.95 -1.02 -2.49
C VAL A 46 12.48 0.16 -1.68
N VAL A 47 11.66 0.74 -0.82
CA VAL A 47 12.07 1.90 0.00
C VAL A 47 13.19 1.51 0.97
N THR A 48 13.10 0.34 1.62
CA THR A 48 14.17 -0.17 2.49
C THR A 48 15.45 -0.52 1.73
N ALA A 49 15.36 -0.94 0.46
CA ALA A 49 16.53 -1.25 -0.36
C ALA A 49 17.23 0.00 -0.91
N LEU A 50 16.48 1.10 -1.10
CA LEU A 50 17.01 2.33 -1.69
C LEU A 50 17.65 3.28 -0.66
N LEU A 51 17.44 3.02 0.63
CA LEU A 51 17.81 3.91 1.72
C LEU A 51 18.76 3.24 2.71
#